data_AF-A0A9P1GGC3-F1
#
_entry.id   AF-A0A9P1GGC3-F1
#
_cell.length_a   1.000
_cell.length_b   1.000
_cell.length_c   1.000
_cell.angle_alpha   90.00
_cell.angle_beta   90.00
_cell.angle_gamma   90.00
#
_symmetry.space_group_name_H-M   'P 1'
#
loop_
_entity.id
_entity.type
_entity.pdbx_description
1 polymer ?
#
loop_
_entity_poly.entity_id
_entity_poly.type
_entity_poly.pdbx_seq_one_letter_code
_entity_poly.pdbx_strand_id
1 'polypeptide(L)'
;MHRMIHRKDKTLPVRLSSVDVKVKVPRRRKLLVKPWPVLYMTDWARLCFENSKYNGFFFLGGNTLDTWDDAQAMLQTFWGRYKNIDPSLVPEHPSQTVPFYIHGDEGRGLGKRPLLVISFQPTMSWTGGQKIPSTKHTYTSRLVYTVVPSECYAPGGATVDGLLEALVSDLVRLETEGLEDWHALGPTGPIRSLRPNYVPPDPFKCGRKSPSQDLQGGANPKSIKIDIAHTYAIAGYGKDDLASCLVFLAVRCEIWGPGRYEDQLERAWVSFKAWCVANKKSTTILEFSKKELKITSLQDFPRGLGKGSDTAVVGAWLESVLSHVDLGQVDEHLRDMVRVIKWGNKATNDYFRAVYKPGNNLWLHRTQAVKTVEDGWAMTDPCQFVLGFIWFPSARATNHSF
;
A
#
# COMPACT_ATOMS: atom_id res chain seq x y z
N MET A 1 -1.54 -16.78 -19.50
CA MET A 1 -1.64 -17.17 -18.07
C MET A 1 -2.99 -17.84 -17.74
N HIS A 2 -4.14 -17.19 -17.90
CA HIS A 2 -5.47 -17.83 -17.69
C HIS A 2 -5.64 -19.16 -18.45
N ARG A 3 -5.25 -19.19 -19.74
CA ARG A 3 -5.22 -20.43 -20.54
C ARG A 3 -4.30 -21.53 -19.99
N MET A 4 -3.23 -21.18 -19.27
CA MET A 4 -2.30 -22.14 -18.68
C MET A 4 -2.85 -22.72 -17.38
N ILE A 5 -3.53 -21.90 -16.56
CA ILE A 5 -4.16 -22.34 -15.31
C ILE A 5 -5.28 -23.34 -15.61
N HIS A 6 -6.14 -23.04 -16.60
CA HIS A 6 -7.22 -23.95 -17.02
C HIS A 6 -6.73 -25.18 -17.78
N ARG A 7 -5.75 -25.05 -18.70
CA ARG A 7 -5.19 -26.22 -19.42
C ARG A 7 -4.41 -27.18 -18.54
N LYS A 8 -3.80 -26.69 -17.45
CA LYS A 8 -2.96 -27.50 -16.55
C LYS A 8 -3.64 -27.82 -15.21
N ASP A 9 -4.94 -27.54 -15.11
CA ASP A 9 -5.76 -27.71 -13.92
C ASP A 9 -5.07 -27.22 -12.63
N LYS A 10 -4.51 -26.00 -12.71
CA LYS A 10 -3.79 -25.36 -11.59
C LYS A 10 -4.74 -24.55 -10.72
N THR A 11 -5.97 -25.05 -10.52
CA THR A 11 -6.94 -24.46 -9.59
C THR A 11 -6.78 -25.08 -8.21
N LEU A 12 -7.11 -24.32 -7.17
CA LEU A 12 -7.19 -24.82 -5.80
C LEU A 12 -8.68 -24.96 -5.47
N PRO A 13 -9.13 -26.12 -4.95
CA PRO A 13 -10.54 -26.36 -4.66
C PRO A 13 -10.94 -25.74 -3.32
N VAL A 14 -10.71 -24.44 -3.17
CA VAL A 14 -11.18 -23.69 -1.99
C VAL A 14 -12.70 -23.58 -2.07
N ARG A 15 -13.37 -23.85 -0.96
CA ARG A 15 -14.82 -23.74 -0.87
C ARG A 15 -15.27 -22.31 -1.17
N LEU A 16 -16.14 -22.16 -2.16
CA LEU A 16 -16.78 -20.88 -2.46
C LEU A 16 -18.04 -20.73 -1.61
N SER A 17 -18.07 -19.68 -0.81
CA SER A 17 -19.21 -19.31 0.04
C SER A 17 -19.88 -18.05 -0.52
N SER A 18 -21.02 -17.66 0.05
CA SER A 18 -21.70 -16.41 -0.31
C SER A 18 -22.20 -15.65 0.92
N VAL A 19 -22.12 -14.32 0.86
CA VAL A 19 -22.66 -13.40 1.88
C VAL A 19 -23.76 -12.57 1.24
N ASP A 20 -24.91 -12.47 1.91
CA ASP A 20 -25.98 -11.59 1.47
C ASP A 20 -25.64 -10.13 1.78
N VAL A 21 -25.38 -9.35 0.73
CA VAL A 21 -24.96 -7.95 0.86
C VAL A 21 -25.83 -7.03 0.04
N LYS A 22 -25.93 -5.77 0.49
CA LYS A 22 -26.67 -4.74 -0.23
C LYS A 22 -25.85 -4.26 -1.42
N VAL A 23 -26.35 -4.51 -2.63
CA VAL A 23 -25.73 -4.11 -3.90
C VAL A 23 -26.56 -3.01 -4.56
N LYS A 24 -25.90 -1.90 -4.90
CA LYS A 24 -26.52 -0.83 -5.68
C LYS A 24 -26.56 -1.23 -7.15
N VAL A 25 -27.75 -1.37 -7.71
CA VAL A 25 -27.90 -1.69 -9.15
C VAL A 25 -27.97 -0.38 -9.95
N PRO A 26 -26.97 -0.06 -10.80
CA PRO A 26 -26.90 1.25 -11.47
C PRO A 26 -28.14 1.56 -12.32
N ARG A 27 -28.67 0.56 -13.04
CA ARG A 27 -29.83 0.73 -13.92
C ARG A 27 -31.15 0.99 -13.19
N ARG A 28 -31.29 0.57 -11.93
CA ARG A 28 -32.55 0.67 -11.17
C ARG A 28 -32.49 1.69 -10.05
N ARG A 29 -31.31 2.23 -9.71
CA ARG A 29 -31.08 3.07 -8.51
C ARG A 29 -31.68 2.47 -7.22
N LYS A 30 -31.79 1.14 -7.16
CA LYS A 30 -32.31 0.39 -6.02
C LYS A 30 -31.17 -0.39 -5.37
N LEU A 31 -31.21 -0.46 -4.05
CA LEU A 31 -30.41 -1.39 -3.26
C LEU A 31 -31.13 -2.74 -3.28
N LEU A 32 -30.43 -3.80 -3.70
CA LEU A 32 -30.93 -5.16 -3.63
C LEU A 32 -30.00 -5.97 -2.73
N VAL A 33 -30.56 -6.83 -1.90
CA VAL A 33 -29.77 -7.86 -1.21
C VAL A 33 -29.46 -8.95 -2.23
N LYS A 34 -28.19 -9.32 -2.37
CA LYS A 34 -27.75 -10.38 -3.26
C LYS A 34 -26.67 -11.23 -2.60
N PRO A 35 -26.66 -12.54 -2.88
CA PRO A 35 -25.55 -13.39 -2.49
C PRO A 35 -24.30 -12.96 -3.26
N TRP A 36 -23.24 -12.66 -2.52
CA TRP A 36 -21.96 -12.23 -3.06
C TRP A 36 -20.88 -13.26 -2.77
N PRO A 37 -20.10 -13.69 -3.79
CA PRO A 37 -19.11 -14.74 -3.63
C PRO A 37 -17.95 -14.30 -2.72
N VAL A 38 -17.61 -15.15 -1.76
CA VAL A 38 -16.48 -14.99 -0.86
C VAL A 38 -15.72 -16.30 -0.68
N LEU A 39 -14.42 -16.20 -0.41
CA LEU A 39 -13.54 -17.30 -0.04
C LEU A 39 -12.98 -16.98 1.35
N TYR A 40 -13.52 -17.62 2.38
CA TYR A 40 -13.17 -17.30 3.76
C TYR A 40 -11.72 -17.68 4.09
N MET A 41 -11.15 -17.01 5.09
CA MET A 41 -9.82 -17.36 5.58
C MET A 41 -9.83 -18.77 6.16
N THR A 42 -10.92 -19.14 6.83
CA THR A 42 -11.15 -20.51 7.32
C THR A 42 -11.08 -21.54 6.19
N ASP A 43 -11.71 -21.27 5.04
CA ASP A 43 -11.70 -22.20 3.89
C ASP A 43 -10.29 -22.33 3.28
N TRP A 44 -9.55 -21.22 3.21
CA TRP A 44 -8.15 -21.22 2.78
C TRP A 44 -7.24 -21.98 3.75
N ALA A 45 -7.37 -21.70 5.04
CA ALA A 45 -6.59 -22.35 6.08
C ALA A 45 -6.86 -23.86 6.09
N ARG A 46 -8.14 -24.26 6.05
CA ARG A 46 -8.55 -25.66 5.94
C ARG A 46 -7.87 -26.38 4.78
N LEU A 47 -7.98 -25.83 3.56
CA LEU A 47 -7.34 -26.43 2.39
C LEU A 47 -5.82 -26.54 2.55
N CYS A 48 -5.16 -25.51 3.08
CA CYS A 48 -3.70 -25.48 3.18
C CYS A 48 -3.15 -26.39 4.28
N PHE A 49 -3.88 -26.60 5.37
CA PHE A 49 -3.45 -27.44 6.49
C PHE A 49 -3.90 -28.90 6.35
N GLU A 50 -5.14 -29.17 5.92
CA GLU A 50 -5.67 -30.54 5.83
C GLU A 50 -5.18 -31.29 4.58
N ASN A 51 -4.84 -30.57 3.51
CA ASN A 51 -4.32 -31.22 2.31
C ASN A 51 -2.88 -31.65 2.55
N SER A 52 -2.64 -32.96 2.60
CA SER A 52 -1.32 -33.57 2.83
C SER A 52 -0.23 -33.09 1.86
N LYS A 53 -0.58 -32.61 0.66
CA LYS A 53 0.37 -32.02 -0.29
C LYS A 53 0.91 -30.67 0.16
N TYR A 54 0.10 -29.88 0.86
CA TYR A 54 0.46 -28.54 1.32
C TYR A 54 0.90 -28.57 2.77
N ASN A 55 0.24 -29.35 3.63
CA ASN A 55 0.64 -29.62 5.01
C ASN A 55 1.07 -28.36 5.79
N GLY A 56 0.33 -27.25 5.64
CA GLY A 56 0.63 -25.95 6.27
C GLY A 56 1.65 -25.05 5.55
N PHE A 57 2.28 -25.52 4.47
CA PHE A 57 3.39 -24.87 3.75
C PHE A 57 3.21 -23.36 3.48
N PHE A 58 2.00 -22.95 3.07
CA PHE A 58 1.72 -21.55 2.74
C PHE A 58 1.63 -20.62 3.95
N PHE A 59 1.29 -21.16 5.13
CA PHE A 59 1.11 -20.41 6.37
C PHE A 59 2.31 -20.52 7.31
N LEU A 60 3.08 -21.60 7.21
CA LEU A 60 4.20 -21.91 8.09
C LEU A 60 5.56 -21.49 7.52
N GLY A 61 5.58 -20.48 6.66
CA GLY A 61 6.85 -19.94 6.14
C GLY A 61 7.62 -20.93 5.26
N GLY A 62 6.95 -21.89 4.63
CA GLY A 62 7.59 -22.95 3.84
C GLY A 62 7.96 -24.20 4.64
N ASN A 63 7.76 -24.18 5.95
CA ASN A 63 7.75 -25.37 6.78
C ASN A 63 6.42 -26.12 6.61
N THR A 64 6.37 -27.36 7.06
CA THR A 64 5.14 -28.16 7.10
C THR A 64 4.82 -28.57 8.52
N LEU A 65 3.68 -29.23 8.74
CA LEU A 65 3.39 -29.85 10.05
C LEU A 65 4.40 -30.94 10.42
N ASP A 66 5.11 -31.54 9.46
CA ASP A 66 6.18 -32.50 9.74
C ASP A 66 7.43 -31.82 10.32
N THR A 67 7.60 -30.53 10.07
CA THR A 67 8.67 -29.67 10.59
C THR A 67 8.08 -28.62 11.53
N TRP A 68 7.16 -29.04 12.39
CA TRP A 68 6.39 -28.16 13.25
C TRP A 68 7.27 -27.35 14.20
N ASP A 69 8.32 -27.97 14.78
CA ASP A 69 9.23 -27.30 15.71
C ASP A 69 9.92 -26.08 15.05
N ASP A 70 10.32 -26.19 13.78
CA ASP A 70 10.91 -25.09 13.01
C ASP A 70 9.89 -23.97 12.75
N ALA A 71 8.64 -24.35 12.46
CA ALA A 71 7.55 -23.39 12.31
C ALA A 71 7.25 -22.66 13.63
N GLN A 72 7.22 -23.39 14.74
CA GLN A 72 7.03 -22.83 16.08
C GLN A 72 8.15 -21.86 16.46
N ALA A 73 9.40 -22.23 16.22
CA ALA A 73 10.56 -21.37 16.48
C ALA A 73 10.49 -20.07 15.66
N MET A 74 10.06 -20.15 14.40
CA MET A 74 9.85 -19.00 13.54
C MET A 74 8.72 -18.09 14.06
N LEU A 75 7.56 -18.66 14.40
CA LEU A 75 6.41 -17.90 14.93
C LEU A 75 6.75 -17.26 16.28
N GLN A 76 7.41 -18.00 17.16
CA GLN A 76 7.92 -17.49 18.45
C GLN A 76 8.87 -16.32 18.25
N THR A 77 9.78 -16.41 17.27
CA THR A 77 10.70 -15.31 16.94
C THR A 77 9.96 -14.08 16.44
N PHE A 78 8.95 -14.27 15.58
CA PHE A 78 8.13 -13.17 15.07
C PHE A 78 7.43 -12.44 16.22
N TRP A 79 6.67 -13.16 17.04
CA TRP A 79 5.90 -12.55 18.13
C TRP A 79 6.79 -12.03 19.27
N GLY A 80 7.92 -12.70 19.54
CA GLY A 80 8.93 -12.21 20.49
C GLY A 80 9.50 -10.86 20.07
N ARG A 81 9.69 -10.62 18.76
CA ARG A 81 10.08 -9.31 18.23
C ARG A 81 8.90 -8.34 18.25
N TYR A 82 7.71 -8.79 17.89
CA TYR A 82 6.48 -7.98 17.86
C TYR A 82 6.09 -7.46 19.25
N LYS A 83 6.40 -8.22 20.32
CA LYS A 83 6.23 -7.81 21.71
C LYS A 83 6.90 -6.47 22.03
N ASN A 84 7.99 -6.12 21.35
CA ASN A 84 8.67 -4.83 21.55
C ASN A 84 7.94 -3.66 20.86
N ILE A 85 6.97 -3.94 19.99
CA ILE A 85 6.14 -2.97 19.27
C ILE A 85 4.84 -2.77 20.02
N ASP A 86 4.09 -3.87 20.21
CA ASP A 86 2.82 -3.86 20.90
C ASP A 86 2.66 -5.14 21.72
N PRO A 87 3.02 -5.12 23.02
CA PRO A 87 2.86 -6.26 23.90
C PRO A 87 1.39 -6.71 24.04
N SER A 88 0.42 -5.82 23.83
CA SER A 88 -1.01 -6.10 24.05
C SER A 88 -1.64 -6.94 22.94
N LEU A 89 -0.98 -6.98 21.77
CA LEU A 89 -1.41 -7.76 20.61
C LEU A 89 -0.60 -9.06 20.43
N VAL A 90 0.28 -9.38 21.38
CA VAL A 90 0.95 -10.70 21.39
C VAL A 90 -0.08 -11.73 21.82
N PRO A 91 -0.37 -12.74 20.97
CA PRO A 91 -1.37 -13.75 21.29
C PRO A 91 -0.90 -14.63 22.45
N GLU A 92 -1.84 -15.32 23.10
CA GLU A 92 -1.56 -16.24 24.21
C GLU A 92 -0.62 -17.39 23.79
N HIS A 93 -0.72 -17.83 22.53
CA HIS A 93 0.07 -18.93 21.97
C HIS A 93 0.95 -18.48 20.80
N PRO A 94 1.98 -17.65 21.04
CA PRO A 94 2.78 -17.03 19.98
C PRO A 94 3.46 -18.05 19.06
N SER A 95 3.90 -19.20 19.55
CA SER A 95 4.48 -20.24 18.70
C SER A 95 3.47 -20.97 17.81
N GLN A 96 2.16 -20.74 17.97
CA GLN A 96 1.09 -21.40 17.23
C GLN A 96 0.18 -20.42 16.47
N THR A 97 0.35 -19.11 16.67
CA THR A 97 -0.47 -18.08 16.01
C THR A 97 0.21 -17.58 14.74
N VAL A 98 -0.44 -17.76 13.59
CA VAL A 98 0.07 -17.30 12.29
C VAL A 98 -0.34 -15.84 12.04
N PRO A 99 0.61 -14.90 11.91
CA PRO A 99 0.30 -13.52 11.53
C PRO A 99 0.04 -13.40 10.02
N PHE A 100 -0.98 -12.64 9.65
CA PHE A 100 -1.29 -12.31 8.26
C PHE A 100 -1.78 -10.86 8.13
N TYR A 101 -1.70 -10.34 6.91
CA TYR A 101 -2.25 -9.05 6.52
C TYR A 101 -3.57 -9.23 5.80
N ILE A 102 -4.47 -8.29 6.00
CA ILE A 102 -5.63 -8.06 5.13
C ILE A 102 -5.25 -6.95 4.17
N HIS A 103 -5.39 -7.21 2.87
CA HIS A 103 -5.00 -6.28 1.83
C HIS A 103 -6.16 -5.98 0.89
N GLY A 104 -6.48 -4.70 0.76
CA GLY A 104 -7.37 -4.16 -0.28
C GLY A 104 -6.54 -3.53 -1.39
N ASP A 105 -6.71 -4.01 -2.62
CA ASP A 105 -5.97 -3.53 -3.80
C ASP A 105 -6.95 -3.04 -4.87
N GLU A 106 -6.83 -1.78 -5.27
CA GLU A 106 -7.63 -1.21 -6.35
C GLU A 106 -6.91 -1.35 -7.68
N GLY A 107 -7.59 -1.93 -8.66
CA GLY A 107 -7.05 -2.16 -9.97
C GLY A 107 -8.09 -2.00 -11.07
N ARG A 108 -7.74 -2.50 -12.26
CA ARG A 108 -8.67 -2.59 -13.39
C ARG A 108 -8.66 -4.02 -13.91
N GLY A 109 -9.85 -4.59 -14.10
CA GLY A 109 -10.01 -5.90 -14.70
C GLY A 109 -9.71 -5.89 -16.20
N LEU A 110 -9.80 -7.05 -16.86
CA LEU A 110 -9.63 -7.19 -18.31
C LEU A 110 -10.57 -6.27 -19.12
N GLY A 111 -11.73 -5.93 -18.57
CA GLY A 111 -12.67 -4.96 -19.16
C GLY A 111 -12.33 -3.49 -18.90
N LYS A 112 -11.14 -3.17 -18.37
CA LYS A 112 -10.70 -1.82 -17.94
C LYS A 112 -11.59 -1.16 -16.86
N ARG A 113 -12.54 -1.92 -16.30
CA ARG A 113 -13.42 -1.46 -15.21
C ARG A 113 -12.68 -1.50 -13.89
N PRO A 114 -12.79 -0.45 -13.06
CA PRO A 114 -12.14 -0.45 -11.75
C PRO A 114 -12.76 -1.50 -10.84
N LEU A 115 -11.91 -2.15 -10.06
CA LEU A 115 -12.26 -3.19 -9.12
C LEU A 115 -11.39 -3.08 -7.87
N LEU A 116 -11.93 -3.51 -6.74
CA LEU A 116 -11.26 -3.70 -5.47
C LEU A 116 -11.12 -5.21 -5.24
N VAL A 117 -9.90 -5.67 -4.97
CA VAL A 117 -9.65 -7.05 -4.51
C VAL A 117 -9.32 -7.00 -3.04
N ILE A 118 -10.05 -7.76 -2.23
CA ILE A 118 -9.72 -7.99 -0.83
C ILE A 118 -9.09 -9.37 -0.72
N SER A 119 -7.95 -9.47 -0.03
CA SER A 119 -7.18 -10.70 0.09
C SER A 119 -6.46 -10.80 1.43
N PHE A 120 -6.18 -12.02 1.86
CA PHE A 120 -5.30 -12.34 2.96
C PHE A 120 -3.88 -12.58 2.45
N GLN A 121 -2.88 -12.22 3.23
CA GLN A 121 -1.48 -12.45 2.91
C GLN A 121 -0.72 -12.84 4.18
N PRO A 122 -0.23 -14.09 4.31
CA PRO A 122 0.64 -14.46 5.43
C PRO A 122 1.84 -13.50 5.51
N THR A 123 2.15 -13.05 6.73
CA THR A 123 3.29 -12.14 6.95
C THR A 123 4.60 -12.82 6.57
N MET A 124 4.67 -14.12 6.79
CA MET A 124 5.76 -15.00 6.39
C MET A 124 5.25 -15.92 5.29
N SER A 125 5.55 -15.59 4.03
CA SER A 125 5.19 -16.46 2.91
C SER A 125 6.02 -17.75 2.92
N TRP A 126 5.69 -18.69 2.04
CA TRP A 126 6.40 -19.96 1.83
C TRP A 126 7.93 -19.87 1.63
N THR A 127 8.48 -18.66 1.51
CA THR A 127 9.92 -18.41 1.40
C THR A 127 10.65 -18.27 2.75
N GLY A 128 9.94 -18.36 3.88
CA GLY A 128 10.50 -18.27 5.23
C GLY A 128 10.47 -16.87 5.84
N GLY A 129 10.65 -16.82 7.17
CA GLY A 129 10.58 -15.58 7.97
C GLY A 129 11.69 -14.55 7.72
N GLN A 130 12.68 -14.87 6.87
CA GLN A 130 13.80 -13.99 6.54
C GLN A 130 13.62 -13.22 5.21
N LYS A 131 12.52 -13.47 4.47
CA LYS A 131 12.29 -12.89 3.13
C LYS A 131 10.95 -12.18 3.06
N ILE A 132 10.93 -10.97 2.51
CA ILE A 132 9.70 -10.20 2.33
C ILE A 132 8.87 -10.83 1.19
N PRO A 133 7.62 -11.23 1.44
CA PRO A 133 6.74 -11.82 0.42
C PRO A 133 6.54 -10.95 -0.84
N SER A 134 6.66 -9.62 -0.70
CA SER A 134 6.46 -8.65 -1.79
C SER A 134 7.54 -8.70 -2.88
N THR A 135 8.66 -9.37 -2.63
CA THR A 135 9.75 -9.52 -3.62
C THR A 135 9.48 -10.60 -4.68
N LYS A 136 8.39 -11.37 -4.53
CA LYS A 136 7.97 -12.41 -5.47
C LYS A 136 6.54 -12.17 -5.99
N HIS A 137 6.18 -12.89 -7.05
CA HIS A 137 4.88 -12.75 -7.69
C HIS A 137 3.71 -12.98 -6.72
N THR A 138 2.79 -12.00 -6.68
CA THR A 138 1.59 -11.95 -5.83
C THR A 138 0.68 -13.18 -5.96
N TYR A 139 0.77 -13.91 -7.07
CA TYR A 139 0.03 -15.16 -7.33
C TYR A 139 0.30 -16.30 -6.35
N THR A 140 1.38 -16.24 -5.56
CA THR A 140 1.75 -17.31 -4.61
C THR A 140 1.72 -16.88 -3.16
N SER A 141 1.33 -15.63 -2.89
CA SER A 141 1.37 -15.02 -1.56
C SER A 141 0.06 -14.38 -1.13
N ARG A 142 -0.92 -14.23 -2.04
CA ARG A 142 -2.23 -13.65 -1.74
C ARG A 142 -3.35 -14.69 -1.89
N LEU A 143 -4.18 -14.77 -0.86
CA LEU A 143 -5.35 -15.63 -0.76
C LEU A 143 -6.58 -14.74 -0.93
N VAL A 144 -7.26 -14.83 -2.06
CA VAL A 144 -8.37 -13.92 -2.39
C VAL A 144 -9.51 -14.16 -1.41
N TYR A 145 -10.07 -13.09 -0.84
CA TYR A 145 -11.34 -13.13 -0.11
C TYR A 145 -12.50 -12.85 -1.06
N THR A 146 -12.49 -11.70 -1.73
CA THR A 146 -13.54 -11.31 -2.68
C THR A 146 -13.04 -10.24 -3.66
N VAL A 147 -13.81 -10.03 -4.73
CA VAL A 147 -13.57 -9.01 -5.75
C VAL A 147 -14.83 -8.16 -5.89
N VAL A 148 -14.68 -6.85 -5.78
CA VAL A 148 -15.78 -5.88 -5.77
C VAL A 148 -15.62 -4.88 -6.92
N PRO A 149 -16.57 -4.78 -7.87
CA PRO A 149 -16.57 -3.73 -8.88
C PRO A 149 -16.77 -2.34 -8.27
N SER A 150 -16.19 -1.31 -8.87
CA SER A 150 -16.27 0.09 -8.41
C SER A 150 -17.69 0.59 -8.13
N GLU A 151 -18.66 0.12 -8.88
CA GLU A 151 -20.06 0.51 -8.73
C GLU A 151 -20.65 0.07 -7.37
N CYS A 152 -20.02 -0.90 -6.71
CA CYS A 152 -20.47 -1.48 -5.44
C CYS A 152 -19.69 -0.96 -4.23
N TYR A 153 -18.48 -0.39 -4.42
CA TYR A 153 -17.65 0.17 -3.33
C TYR A 153 -17.44 1.69 -3.40
N ALA A 154 -17.88 2.36 -4.48
CA ALA A 154 -17.86 3.82 -4.57
C ALA A 154 -18.73 4.48 -3.46
N PRO A 155 -18.52 5.78 -3.15
CA PRO A 155 -19.23 6.48 -2.07
C PRO A 155 -20.75 6.24 -2.07
N GLY A 156 -21.27 5.81 -0.91
CA GLY A 156 -22.68 5.42 -0.73
C GLY A 156 -23.00 3.97 -1.11
N GLY A 157 -22.00 3.12 -1.35
CA GLY A 157 -22.14 1.67 -1.47
C GLY A 157 -22.05 0.98 -0.11
N ALA A 158 -23.06 0.17 0.24
CA ALA A 158 -23.10 -0.62 1.47
C ALA A 158 -22.59 -2.08 1.26
N THR A 159 -22.03 -2.37 0.08
CA THR A 159 -21.60 -3.73 -0.27
C THR A 159 -20.34 -4.11 0.49
N VAL A 160 -19.38 -3.20 0.60
CA VAL A 160 -18.10 -3.46 1.28
C VAL A 160 -18.31 -3.68 2.78
N ASP A 161 -19.20 -2.91 3.42
CA ASP A 161 -19.46 -3.04 4.85
C ASP A 161 -19.95 -4.45 5.20
N GLY A 162 -20.97 -4.97 4.51
CA GLY A 162 -21.46 -6.34 4.73
C GLY A 162 -20.42 -7.42 4.40
N LEU A 163 -19.53 -7.16 3.43
CA LEU A 163 -18.42 -8.08 3.14
C LEU A 163 -17.35 -8.04 4.23
N LEU A 164 -17.06 -6.88 4.82
CA LEU A 164 -16.09 -6.74 5.91
C LEU A 164 -16.65 -7.27 7.24
N GLU A 165 -17.94 -7.08 7.51
CA GLU A 165 -18.62 -7.70 8.66
C GLU A 165 -18.49 -9.23 8.61
N ALA A 166 -18.79 -9.84 7.45
CA ALA A 166 -18.63 -11.28 7.27
C ALA A 166 -17.17 -11.74 7.36
N LEU A 167 -16.22 -10.95 6.85
CA LEU A 167 -14.80 -11.22 6.98
C LEU A 167 -14.37 -11.22 8.44
N VAL A 168 -14.73 -10.18 9.20
CA VAL A 168 -14.39 -10.05 10.63
C VAL A 168 -15.02 -11.18 11.42
N SER A 169 -16.29 -11.53 11.14
CA SER A 169 -16.95 -12.66 11.77
C SER A 169 -16.20 -13.99 11.55
N ASP A 170 -15.70 -14.24 10.33
CA ASP A 170 -14.91 -15.44 10.04
C ASP A 170 -13.57 -15.43 10.78
N LEU A 171 -12.90 -14.28 10.87
CA LEU A 171 -11.62 -14.16 11.56
C LEU A 171 -11.75 -14.30 13.08
N VAL A 172 -12.77 -13.68 13.69
CA VAL A 172 -13.06 -13.83 15.11
C VAL A 172 -13.32 -15.30 15.42
N ARG A 173 -14.14 -15.97 14.61
CA ARG A 173 -14.39 -17.40 14.76
C ARG A 173 -13.09 -18.21 14.68
N LEU A 174 -12.25 -17.96 13.67
CA LEU A 174 -10.97 -18.64 13.50
C LEU A 174 -10.01 -18.39 14.66
N GLU A 175 -10.04 -17.21 15.28
CA GLU A 175 -9.25 -16.87 16.46
C GLU A 175 -9.76 -17.59 17.72
N THR A 176 -11.08 -17.60 17.95
CA THR A 176 -11.68 -18.16 19.16
C THR A 176 -11.79 -19.68 19.15
N GLU A 177 -12.10 -20.25 18.00
CA GLU A 177 -12.36 -21.70 17.85
C GLU A 177 -11.15 -22.43 17.26
N GLY A 178 -10.21 -21.69 16.65
CA GLY A 178 -9.21 -22.25 15.77
C GLY A 178 -9.86 -22.76 14.47
N LEU A 179 -9.11 -23.57 13.71
CA LEU A 179 -9.77 -24.54 12.84
C LEU A 179 -10.40 -25.58 13.78
N GLU A 180 -11.71 -25.79 13.77
CA GLU A 180 -12.28 -26.92 14.52
C GLU A 180 -11.64 -28.25 14.05
N ASP A 181 -11.42 -29.18 14.97
CA ASP A 181 -10.88 -30.56 14.83
C ASP A 181 -9.36 -30.85 14.99
N TRP A 182 -8.47 -29.90 15.27
CA TRP A 182 -7.04 -30.25 15.53
C TRP A 182 -6.58 -30.20 17.01
N HIS A 183 -7.39 -29.67 17.94
CA HIS A 183 -6.95 -29.43 19.33
C HIS A 183 -7.42 -30.47 20.37
N ALA A 184 -7.98 -31.62 19.95
CA ALA A 184 -8.26 -32.75 20.84
C ALA A 184 -7.24 -33.89 20.64
N LEU A 185 -6.04 -33.75 21.21
CA LEU A 185 -4.98 -34.77 21.08
C LEU A 185 -4.94 -35.79 22.24
N GLY A 186 -6.10 -36.13 22.83
CA GLY A 186 -6.26 -37.27 23.75
C GLY A 186 -7.46 -37.21 24.72
N PRO A 187 -7.81 -38.30 25.43
CA PRO A 187 -8.99 -38.41 26.32
C PRO A 187 -9.08 -37.43 27.52
N THR A 188 -8.14 -36.50 27.71
CA THR A 188 -7.93 -35.69 28.92
C THR A 188 -7.80 -34.17 28.67
N GLY A 189 -8.44 -33.63 27.63
CA GLY A 189 -8.31 -32.20 27.25
C GLY A 189 -8.82 -31.17 28.30
N PRO A 190 -8.12 -30.04 28.50
CA PRO A 190 -8.35 -29.10 29.61
C PRO A 190 -9.57 -28.17 29.48
N ILE A 191 -10.26 -28.12 28.33
CA ILE A 191 -11.53 -27.36 28.19
C ILE A 191 -12.62 -27.85 29.15
N ARG A 192 -12.45 -29.07 29.70
CA ARG A 192 -13.31 -29.63 30.75
C ARG A 192 -13.07 -29.00 32.14
N SER A 193 -12.16 -28.03 32.29
CA SER A 193 -11.74 -27.47 33.59
C SER A 193 -12.03 -25.97 33.83
N LEU A 194 -12.68 -25.28 32.88
CA LEU A 194 -13.14 -23.90 33.11
C LEU A 194 -14.38 -23.85 34.02
N ARG A 195 -14.39 -22.92 34.98
CA ARG A 195 -15.57 -22.71 35.84
C ARG A 195 -16.66 -21.97 35.06
N PRO A 196 -17.94 -22.35 35.21
CA PRO A 196 -19.03 -21.55 34.65
C PRO A 196 -19.00 -20.10 35.17
N ASN A 197 -19.10 -19.12 34.25
CA ASN A 197 -19.37 -17.68 34.47
C ASN A 197 -18.23 -16.72 34.89
N TYR A 198 -17.09 -16.71 34.20
CA TYR A 198 -16.00 -15.72 34.41
C TYR A 198 -16.10 -14.51 33.45
N VAL A 199 -16.04 -13.25 33.93
CA VAL A 199 -16.15 -11.99 33.13
C VAL A 199 -15.21 -10.86 33.65
N PRO A 200 -14.41 -10.15 32.80
CA PRO A 200 -13.47 -9.07 33.20
C PRO A 200 -13.94 -7.60 32.92
N PRO A 201 -13.30 -6.53 33.52
CA PRO A 201 -13.76 -5.12 33.44
C PRO A 201 -13.22 -4.21 32.28
N ASP A 202 -13.88 -3.05 32.04
CA ASP A 202 -13.76 -2.12 30.87
C ASP A 202 -12.68 -1.00 30.98
N PRO A 203 -11.93 -0.68 29.90
CA PRO A 203 -10.80 0.27 29.91
C PRO A 203 -11.02 1.79 29.59
N PHE A 204 -12.23 2.37 29.39
CA PHE A 204 -12.39 3.79 28.92
C PHE A 204 -12.64 4.90 29.99
N LYS A 205 -12.32 6.20 29.70
CA LYS A 205 -12.54 7.38 30.60
C LYS A 205 -13.98 7.91 30.59
N CYS A 206 -14.49 8.38 31.73
CA CYS A 206 -15.86 8.92 31.85
C CYS A 206 -16.00 10.34 31.24
N GLY A 207 -16.91 10.52 30.25
CA GLY A 207 -17.19 11.80 29.58
C GLY A 207 -17.92 11.64 28.23
N ARG A 208 -18.04 12.72 27.43
CA ARG A 208 -18.71 12.68 26.11
C ARG A 208 -17.84 11.92 25.09
N LYS A 209 -18.36 10.81 24.54
CA LYS A 209 -17.68 9.93 23.57
C LYS A 209 -17.28 10.64 22.26
N SER A 210 -16.14 10.25 21.71
CA SER A 210 -15.77 10.58 20.32
C SER A 210 -16.59 9.73 19.34
N PRO A 211 -17.14 10.30 18.24
CA PRO A 211 -17.88 9.53 17.23
C PRO A 211 -17.06 8.39 16.60
N SER A 212 -15.72 8.47 16.67
CA SER A 212 -14.82 7.42 16.21
C SER A 212 -14.88 6.16 17.08
N GLN A 213 -15.27 6.27 18.35
CA GLN A 213 -15.47 5.13 19.25
C GLN A 213 -16.79 4.38 18.99
N ASP A 214 -17.67 4.96 18.17
CA ASP A 214 -18.93 4.32 17.74
C ASP A 214 -18.75 3.53 16.44
N LEU A 215 -17.58 3.63 15.80
CA LEU A 215 -17.16 2.72 14.73
C LEU A 215 -16.58 1.45 15.38
N GLN A 216 -16.97 0.27 14.89
CA GLN A 216 -16.47 -0.99 15.41
C GLN A 216 -14.94 -1.05 15.24
N GLY A 217 -14.19 -0.94 16.36
CA GLY A 217 -12.72 -0.89 16.40
C GLY A 217 -12.09 0.50 16.48
N GLY A 218 -12.85 1.59 16.34
CA GLY A 218 -12.30 2.96 16.33
C GLY A 218 -11.89 3.53 17.70
N ALA A 219 -12.00 2.73 18.77
CA ALA A 219 -11.49 3.05 20.10
C ALA A 219 -10.06 2.54 20.38
N ASN A 220 -9.40 1.86 19.43
CA ASN A 220 -8.11 1.21 19.62
C ASN A 220 -7.05 1.66 18.57
N PRO A 221 -6.09 2.57 18.90
CA PRO A 221 -5.23 3.19 17.89
C PRO A 221 -3.76 2.75 17.98
N LYS A 222 -3.31 1.68 17.27
CA LYS A 222 -1.86 1.31 17.20
C LYS A 222 -1.39 0.77 15.83
N SER A 223 -1.13 1.74 14.95
CA SER A 223 -0.34 1.79 13.69
C SER A 223 -0.45 0.69 12.61
N ILE A 224 -1.04 1.09 11.49
CA ILE A 224 -0.91 0.46 10.16
C ILE A 224 0.45 0.84 9.55
N LYS A 225 1.19 -0.12 8.99
CA LYS A 225 2.27 0.20 8.04
C LYS A 225 1.59 0.67 6.77
N ILE A 226 1.29 1.96 6.71
CA ILE A 226 0.74 2.55 5.50
C ILE A 226 1.82 2.35 4.45
N ASP A 227 1.46 1.74 3.33
CA ASP A 227 2.35 1.70 2.19
C ASP A 227 2.57 3.15 1.76
N ILE A 228 3.66 3.77 2.24
CA ILE A 228 3.95 5.18 2.00
C ILE A 228 4.15 5.41 0.50
N ALA A 229 4.48 4.40 -0.31
CA ALA A 229 4.44 4.54 -1.76
C ALA A 229 3.00 4.71 -2.28
N HIS A 230 2.01 4.04 -1.66
CA HIS A 230 0.61 4.31 -1.94
C HIS A 230 0.21 5.70 -1.45
N THR A 231 0.61 6.15 -0.27
CA THR A 231 0.31 7.53 0.17
C THR A 231 1.00 8.57 -0.69
N TYR A 232 2.24 8.36 -1.10
CA TYR A 232 3.01 9.30 -1.92
C TYR A 232 2.48 9.35 -3.36
N ALA A 233 2.09 8.21 -3.96
CA ALA A 233 1.74 8.13 -5.38
C ALA A 233 0.25 7.89 -5.70
N ILE A 234 -0.53 7.32 -4.79
CA ILE A 234 -1.97 7.05 -4.94
C ILE A 234 -2.74 7.96 -3.98
N ALA A 235 -3.21 9.10 -4.51
CA ALA A 235 -3.95 10.14 -3.80
C ALA A 235 -3.15 10.99 -2.78
N GLY A 236 -1.82 10.91 -2.76
CA GLY A 236 -1.00 11.98 -2.14
C GLY A 236 -0.15 12.74 -3.14
N TYR A 237 0.81 13.48 -2.60
CA TYR A 237 1.38 14.65 -3.27
C TYR A 237 2.51 14.35 -4.26
N GLY A 238 3.09 13.16 -4.26
CA GLY A 238 4.31 12.87 -5.03
C GLY A 238 4.15 13.01 -6.55
N LYS A 239 2.97 12.67 -7.08
CA LYS A 239 2.68 12.90 -8.50
C LYS A 239 2.55 14.38 -8.83
N ASP A 240 1.92 15.13 -7.93
CA ASP A 240 1.64 16.55 -8.12
C ASP A 240 2.94 17.36 -7.97
N ASP A 241 3.78 17.00 -7.01
CA ASP A 241 5.11 17.55 -6.78
C ASP A 241 6.04 17.31 -7.99
N LEU A 242 6.17 16.06 -8.44
CA LEU A 242 7.02 15.77 -9.60
C LEU A 242 6.49 16.39 -10.90
N ALA A 243 5.17 16.47 -11.08
CA ALA A 243 4.58 17.13 -12.24
C ALA A 243 4.84 18.65 -12.19
N SER A 244 4.74 19.25 -11.01
CA SER A 244 5.03 20.66 -10.75
C SER A 244 6.50 20.98 -10.97
N CYS A 245 7.40 20.17 -10.42
CA CYS A 245 8.85 20.27 -10.63
C CYS A 245 9.19 20.18 -12.12
N LEU A 246 8.63 19.18 -12.84
CA LEU A 246 8.83 19.03 -14.27
C LEU A 246 8.42 20.29 -15.05
N VAL A 247 7.21 20.80 -14.82
CA VAL A 247 6.70 21.98 -15.52
C VAL A 247 7.52 23.22 -15.17
N PHE A 248 7.88 23.41 -13.90
CA PHE A 248 8.71 24.53 -13.46
C PHE A 248 10.10 24.49 -14.13
N LEU A 249 10.79 23.35 -14.04
CA LEU A 249 12.12 23.18 -14.64
C LEU A 249 12.06 23.33 -16.17
N ALA A 250 11.00 22.83 -16.79
CA ALA A 250 10.86 22.92 -18.24
C ALA A 250 10.55 24.33 -18.68
N VAL A 251 9.46 24.92 -18.16
CA VAL A 251 8.85 26.13 -18.70
C VAL A 251 9.39 27.41 -18.06
N ARG A 252 9.76 27.37 -16.78
CA ARG A 252 10.25 28.56 -16.06
C ARG A 252 11.77 28.65 -16.06
N CYS A 253 12.44 27.52 -15.84
CA CYS A 253 13.90 27.48 -15.85
C CYS A 253 14.49 27.23 -17.24
N GLU A 254 13.66 26.89 -18.23
CA GLU A 254 14.08 26.62 -19.61
C GLU A 254 15.22 25.59 -19.70
N ILE A 255 15.26 24.62 -18.79
CA ILE A 255 16.37 23.64 -18.68
C ILE A 255 16.54 22.81 -19.96
N TRP A 256 15.43 22.58 -20.68
CA TRP A 256 15.45 21.91 -21.98
C TRP A 256 15.41 22.89 -23.16
N GLY A 257 15.73 24.16 -22.93
CA GLY A 257 15.79 25.25 -23.90
C GLY A 257 14.48 26.05 -24.02
N PRO A 258 14.55 27.30 -24.48
CA PRO A 258 13.40 28.21 -24.58
C PRO A 258 12.40 27.79 -25.67
N GLY A 259 11.16 28.27 -25.59
CA GLY A 259 10.17 28.08 -26.65
C GLY A 259 8.73 28.15 -26.17
N ARG A 260 7.79 27.61 -26.96
CA ARG A 260 6.41 27.42 -26.47
C ARG A 260 6.40 26.30 -25.45
N TYR A 261 5.50 26.38 -24.46
CA TYR A 261 5.49 25.40 -23.37
C TYR A 261 5.28 23.96 -23.88
N GLU A 262 4.54 23.73 -24.97
CA GLU A 262 4.40 22.40 -25.58
C GLU A 262 5.73 21.85 -26.07
N ASP A 263 6.52 22.67 -26.78
CA ASP A 263 7.82 22.28 -27.31
C ASP A 263 8.82 22.02 -26.18
N GLN A 264 8.74 22.82 -25.11
CA GLN A 264 9.58 22.65 -23.92
C GLN A 264 9.26 21.33 -23.19
N LEU A 265 7.99 20.97 -23.04
CA LEU A 265 7.57 19.70 -22.45
C LEU A 265 7.93 18.50 -23.34
N GLU A 266 7.83 18.64 -24.66
CA GLU A 266 8.25 17.59 -25.59
C GLU A 266 9.75 17.31 -25.50
N ARG A 267 10.59 18.35 -25.38
CA ARG A 267 12.04 18.16 -25.17
C ARG A 267 12.34 17.51 -23.82
N ALA A 268 11.61 17.88 -22.77
CA ALA A 268 11.71 17.20 -21.48
C ALA A 268 11.30 15.72 -21.58
N TRP A 269 10.26 15.40 -22.35
CA TRP A 269 9.82 14.03 -22.63
C TRP A 269 10.87 13.22 -23.37
N VAL A 270 11.50 13.78 -24.41
CA VAL A 270 12.61 13.14 -25.14
C VAL A 270 13.77 12.86 -24.19
N SER A 271 14.13 13.81 -23.32
CA SER A 271 15.16 13.63 -22.28
C SER A 271 14.82 12.49 -21.32
N PHE A 272 13.58 12.44 -20.81
CA PHE A 272 13.11 11.38 -19.94
C PHE A 272 13.14 10.00 -20.61
N LYS A 273 12.70 9.91 -21.87
CA LYS A 273 12.69 8.66 -22.63
C LYS A 273 14.10 8.15 -22.91
N ALA A 274 15.02 9.04 -23.31
CA ALA A 274 16.41 8.69 -23.50
C ALA A 274 17.03 8.15 -22.20
N TRP A 275 16.76 8.81 -21.06
CA TRP A 275 17.21 8.35 -19.75
C TRP A 275 16.64 6.98 -19.36
N CYS A 276 15.35 6.74 -19.63
CA CYS A 276 14.72 5.44 -19.38
C CYS A 276 15.40 4.31 -20.17
N VAL A 277 15.71 4.54 -21.45
CA VAL A 277 16.43 3.57 -22.30
C VAL A 277 17.82 3.31 -21.73
N ALA A 278 18.59 4.36 -21.44
CA ALA A 278 19.95 4.24 -20.91
C ALA A 278 19.99 3.49 -19.57
N ASN A 279 18.99 3.68 -18.71
CA ASN A 279 18.92 3.10 -17.36
C ASN A 279 18.07 1.82 -17.29
N LYS A 280 17.63 1.27 -18.44
CA LYS A 280 16.80 0.06 -18.54
C LYS A 280 15.53 0.16 -17.68
N LYS A 281 14.89 1.32 -17.68
CA LYS A 281 13.63 1.59 -16.98
C LYS A 281 12.46 1.55 -17.96
N SER A 282 11.32 1.04 -17.50
CA SER A 282 10.05 1.06 -18.22
C SER A 282 9.10 2.07 -17.59
N THR A 283 8.31 2.75 -18.40
CA THR A 283 7.27 3.69 -17.95
C THR A 283 5.96 3.45 -18.68
N THR A 284 4.83 3.76 -18.02
CA THR A 284 3.50 3.77 -18.65
C THR A 284 3.08 5.14 -19.17
N ILE A 285 3.84 6.19 -18.85
CA ILE A 285 3.68 7.53 -19.42
C ILE A 285 3.98 7.44 -20.92
N LEU A 286 3.20 8.15 -21.74
CA LEU A 286 3.33 8.14 -23.19
C LEU A 286 3.86 9.46 -23.77
N GLU A 287 3.70 10.56 -23.02
CA GLU A 287 4.08 11.92 -23.41
C GLU A 287 4.06 12.82 -22.17
N PHE A 288 4.72 13.98 -22.24
CA PHE A 288 4.49 15.08 -21.29
C PHE A 288 3.60 16.13 -21.96
N SER A 289 2.29 16.00 -21.77
CA SER A 289 1.29 16.91 -22.34
C SER A 289 0.38 17.48 -21.26
N LYS A 290 -0.38 18.54 -21.58
CA LYS A 290 -1.43 19.07 -20.68
C LYS A 290 -2.36 17.97 -20.19
N LYS A 291 -2.72 17.04 -21.07
CA LYS A 291 -3.63 15.94 -20.75
C LYS A 291 -3.02 14.99 -19.73
N GLU A 292 -1.77 14.57 -19.95
CA GLU A 292 -1.09 13.64 -19.04
C GLU A 292 -0.79 14.28 -17.68
N LEU A 293 -0.39 15.55 -17.70
CA LEU A 293 -0.11 16.35 -16.50
C LEU A 293 -1.36 16.91 -15.82
N LYS A 294 -2.56 16.64 -16.38
CA LYS A 294 -3.87 17.14 -15.92
C LYS A 294 -3.93 18.66 -15.74
N ILE A 295 -3.30 19.39 -16.65
CA ILE A 295 -3.31 20.86 -16.70
C ILE A 295 -4.56 21.30 -17.45
N THR A 296 -5.59 21.75 -16.73
CA THR A 296 -6.85 22.26 -17.31
C THR A 296 -6.74 23.74 -17.70
N SER A 297 -5.99 24.51 -16.94
CA SER A 297 -5.63 25.91 -17.18
C SER A 297 -4.14 26.11 -16.93
N LEU A 298 -3.54 27.13 -17.55
CA LEU A 298 -2.17 27.55 -17.21
C LEU A 298 -2.05 28.11 -15.78
N GLN A 299 -3.19 28.31 -15.10
CA GLN A 299 -3.26 28.68 -13.69
C GLN A 299 -3.41 27.46 -12.75
N ASP A 300 -3.62 26.26 -13.29
CA ASP A 300 -3.80 25.06 -12.49
C ASP A 300 -2.48 24.38 -12.17
N PHE A 301 -2.38 23.83 -10.96
CA PHE A 301 -1.30 22.92 -10.59
C PHE A 301 -1.34 21.65 -11.46
N PRO A 302 -0.19 21.23 -12.02
CA PRO A 302 -0.04 19.91 -12.62
C PRO A 302 -0.30 18.83 -11.56
N ARG A 303 -1.13 17.83 -11.90
CA ARG A 303 -1.63 16.80 -10.95
C ARG A 303 -1.48 15.36 -11.45
N GLY A 304 -0.60 15.14 -12.43
CA GLY A 304 -0.60 13.91 -13.21
C GLY A 304 0.78 13.45 -13.63
N LEU A 305 1.15 12.24 -13.20
CA LEU A 305 2.27 11.46 -13.73
C LEU A 305 1.96 9.97 -13.58
N GLY A 306 1.39 9.36 -14.62
CA GLY A 306 1.22 7.91 -14.76
C GLY A 306 0.75 7.14 -13.51
N LYS A 307 1.27 5.92 -13.36
CA LYS A 307 1.06 5.02 -12.21
C LYS A 307 2.09 5.29 -11.11
N GLY A 308 1.91 4.69 -9.92
CA GLY A 308 2.86 4.88 -8.81
C GLY A 308 4.29 4.45 -9.13
N SER A 309 4.47 3.43 -9.97
CA SER A 309 5.80 3.05 -10.47
C SER A 309 6.42 4.14 -11.36
N ASP A 310 5.62 4.90 -12.10
CA ASP A 310 6.12 6.00 -12.94
C ASP A 310 6.63 7.16 -12.08
N THR A 311 5.96 7.43 -10.95
CA THR A 311 6.39 8.44 -9.97
C THR A 311 7.83 8.18 -9.51
N ALA A 312 8.18 6.93 -9.17
CA ALA A 312 9.55 6.58 -8.79
C ALA A 312 10.56 6.72 -9.96
N VAL A 313 10.15 6.41 -11.19
CA VAL A 313 11.01 6.52 -12.38
C VAL A 313 11.26 7.99 -12.75
N VAL A 314 10.22 8.84 -12.68
CA VAL A 314 10.33 10.29 -12.93
C VAL A 314 11.17 10.96 -11.85
N GLY A 315 10.97 10.64 -10.57
CA GLY A 315 11.79 11.18 -9.48
C GLY A 315 13.28 10.86 -9.64
N ALA A 316 13.60 9.62 -10.02
CA ALA A 316 14.98 9.20 -10.28
C ALA A 316 15.59 9.92 -11.52
N TRP A 317 14.81 10.12 -12.58
CA TRP A 317 15.25 10.91 -13.73
C TRP A 317 15.47 12.39 -13.36
N LEU A 318 14.55 13.01 -12.64
CA LEU A 318 14.70 14.40 -12.20
C LEU A 318 15.92 14.58 -11.30
N GLU A 319 16.27 13.59 -10.46
CA GLU A 319 17.50 13.67 -9.65
C GLU A 319 18.74 13.65 -10.55
N SER A 320 18.73 12.81 -11.58
CA SER A 320 19.77 12.80 -12.62
C SER A 320 19.87 14.15 -13.32
N VAL A 321 18.74 14.76 -13.73
CA VAL A 321 18.74 16.09 -14.37
C VAL A 321 19.27 17.15 -13.41
N LEU A 322 18.71 17.25 -12.21
CA LEU A 322 19.05 18.26 -11.20
C LEU A 322 20.50 18.15 -10.73
N SER A 323 21.10 16.95 -10.75
CA SER A 323 22.53 16.78 -10.45
C SER A 323 23.46 17.51 -11.44
N HIS A 324 23.01 17.71 -12.68
CA HIS A 324 23.76 18.38 -13.75
C HIS A 324 23.33 19.84 -13.98
N VAL A 325 22.25 20.31 -13.33
CA VAL A 325 21.84 21.72 -13.43
C VAL A 325 22.85 22.60 -12.71
N ASP A 326 23.48 23.50 -13.47
CA ASP A 326 24.30 24.59 -12.96
C ASP A 326 23.40 25.77 -12.56
N LEU A 327 23.38 26.09 -11.25
CA LEU A 327 22.59 27.20 -10.74
C LEU A 327 23.06 28.57 -11.27
N GLY A 328 24.31 28.69 -11.73
CA GLY A 328 24.81 29.91 -12.36
C GLY A 328 24.07 30.24 -13.66
N GLN A 329 23.55 29.23 -14.35
CA GLN A 329 22.80 29.36 -15.61
C GLN A 329 21.29 29.54 -15.41
N VAL A 330 20.80 29.32 -14.18
CA VAL A 330 19.41 29.58 -13.82
C VAL A 330 19.27 31.06 -13.47
N ASP A 331 18.18 31.68 -13.92
CA ASP A 331 17.82 33.03 -13.54
C ASP A 331 17.84 33.19 -12.01
N GLU A 332 18.47 34.25 -11.53
CA GLU A 332 18.69 34.53 -10.11
C GLU A 332 17.42 34.40 -9.28
N HIS A 333 16.28 34.88 -9.79
CA HIS A 333 15.00 34.82 -9.07
C HIS A 333 14.42 33.40 -8.94
N LEU A 334 14.94 32.43 -9.70
CA LEU A 334 14.49 31.04 -9.68
C LEU A 334 15.47 30.11 -8.96
N ARG A 335 16.70 30.55 -8.67
CA ARG A 335 17.77 29.71 -8.11
C ARG A 335 17.38 29.06 -6.80
N ASP A 336 16.74 29.80 -5.89
CA ASP A 336 16.33 29.25 -4.59
C ASP A 336 15.27 28.17 -4.74
N MET A 337 14.34 28.35 -5.67
CA MET A 337 13.35 27.32 -5.98
C MET A 337 14.02 26.07 -6.55
N VAL A 338 15.00 26.22 -7.46
CA VAL A 338 15.75 25.07 -7.99
C VAL A 338 16.57 24.38 -6.89
N ARG A 339 17.12 25.12 -5.91
CA ARG A 339 17.79 24.53 -4.74
C ARG A 339 16.82 23.69 -3.91
N VAL A 340 15.62 24.21 -3.64
CA VAL A 340 14.57 23.50 -2.89
C VAL A 340 14.14 22.23 -3.64
N ILE A 341 13.91 22.31 -4.95
CA ILE A 341 13.56 21.16 -5.79
C ILE A 341 14.69 20.11 -5.77
N LYS A 342 15.95 20.54 -5.90
CA LYS A 342 17.12 19.64 -5.88
C LYS A 342 17.26 18.94 -4.53
N TRP A 343 17.10 19.66 -3.42
CA TRP A 343 17.14 19.10 -2.08
C TRP A 343 15.97 18.14 -1.82
N GLY A 344 14.74 18.57 -2.13
CA GLY A 344 13.52 17.80 -1.93
C GLY A 344 13.49 16.50 -2.72
N ASN A 345 13.73 16.57 -4.04
CA ASN A 345 13.72 15.38 -4.88
C ASN A 345 14.82 14.38 -4.48
N LYS A 346 15.99 14.87 -4.04
CA LYS A 346 17.05 14.01 -3.50
C LYS A 346 16.62 13.33 -2.20
N ALA A 347 16.05 14.08 -1.26
CA ALA A 347 15.56 13.54 0.00
C ALA A 347 14.48 12.47 -0.23
N THR A 348 13.52 12.74 -1.11
CA THR A 348 12.50 11.77 -1.55
C THR A 348 13.15 10.47 -2.03
N ASN A 349 14.08 10.55 -2.97
CA ASN A 349 14.70 9.36 -3.54
C ASN A 349 15.57 8.62 -2.52
N ASP A 350 16.29 9.32 -1.65
CA ASP A 350 17.08 8.71 -0.59
C ASP A 350 16.18 8.01 0.45
N TYR A 351 15.06 8.62 0.82
CA TYR A 351 14.03 8.01 1.66
C TYR A 351 13.54 6.69 1.05
N PHE A 352 13.05 6.71 -0.19
CA PHE A 352 12.51 5.51 -0.84
C PHE A 352 13.61 4.46 -1.08
N ARG A 353 14.84 4.86 -1.43
CA ARG A 353 15.97 3.93 -1.54
C ARG A 353 16.28 3.27 -0.21
N ALA A 354 16.23 3.99 0.90
CA ALA A 354 16.50 3.44 2.22
C ALA A 354 15.39 2.50 2.70
N VAL A 355 14.12 2.90 2.55
CA VAL A 355 12.94 2.12 2.96
C VAL A 355 12.78 0.84 2.15
N TYR A 356 13.07 0.89 0.85
CA TYR A 356 12.89 -0.25 -0.07
C TYR A 356 14.22 -0.91 -0.47
N LYS A 357 15.34 -0.61 0.22
CA LYS A 357 16.64 -1.23 -0.05
C LYS A 357 16.55 -2.75 0.17
N PRO A 358 17.02 -3.59 -0.77
CA PRO A 358 17.18 -5.02 -0.49
C PRO A 358 18.06 -5.24 0.76
N GLY A 359 17.52 -5.96 1.75
CA GLY A 359 18.17 -6.17 3.06
C GLY A 359 17.64 -5.27 4.17
N ASN A 360 17.04 -4.12 3.85
CA ASN A 360 16.25 -3.33 4.78
C ASN A 360 14.82 -3.88 4.74
N ASN A 361 14.48 -4.73 5.71
CA ASN A 361 13.19 -5.45 5.74
C ASN A 361 12.10 -4.61 6.43
N LEU A 362 11.34 -5.17 7.39
CA LEU A 362 10.45 -4.39 8.26
C LEU A 362 11.20 -3.35 9.11
N TRP A 363 12.52 -3.49 9.22
CA TRP A 363 13.37 -2.75 10.16
C TRP A 363 14.54 -2.08 9.44
N LEU A 364 14.81 -0.84 9.82
CA LEU A 364 16.01 -0.10 9.44
C LEU A 364 17.03 -0.16 10.57
N HIS A 365 18.33 -0.24 10.25
CA HIS A 365 19.37 -0.06 11.26
C HIS A 365 19.28 1.36 11.83
N ARG A 366 19.60 1.57 13.12
CA ARG A 366 19.42 2.87 13.80
C ARG A 366 20.03 4.05 13.02
N THR A 367 21.23 3.89 12.49
CA THR A 367 21.91 4.93 11.70
C THR A 367 21.19 5.25 10.39
N GLN A 368 20.58 4.25 9.74
CA GLN A 368 19.77 4.43 8.54
C GLN A 368 18.41 5.02 8.88
N ALA A 369 17.81 4.62 10.01
CA ALA A 369 16.51 5.10 10.46
C ALA A 369 16.53 6.62 10.72
N VAL A 370 17.57 7.14 11.39
CA VAL A 370 17.73 8.58 11.64
C VAL A 370 17.77 9.35 10.32
N LYS A 371 18.67 8.96 9.41
CA LYS A 371 18.80 9.56 8.08
C LYS A 371 17.49 9.47 7.29
N THR A 372 16.80 8.34 7.36
CA THR A 372 15.52 8.13 6.66
C THR A 372 14.41 8.98 7.24
N VAL A 373 14.39 9.23 8.55
CA VAL A 373 13.43 10.16 9.16
C VAL A 373 13.70 11.58 8.67
N GLU A 374 14.95 12.03 8.70
CA GLU A 374 15.36 13.34 8.18
C GLU A 374 14.96 13.50 6.70
N ASP A 375 15.26 12.50 5.87
CA ASP A 375 14.89 12.49 4.46
C ASP A 375 13.37 12.46 4.25
N GLY A 376 12.63 11.76 5.11
CA GLY A 376 11.17 11.73 5.08
C GLY A 376 10.52 13.06 5.47
N TRP A 377 11.11 13.80 6.42
CA TRP A 377 10.70 15.17 6.73
C TRP A 377 11.02 16.11 5.56
N ALA A 378 12.25 16.06 5.06
CA ALA A 378 12.72 16.83 3.91
C ALA A 378 11.97 16.52 2.61
N MET A 379 11.34 15.35 2.49
CA MET A 379 10.43 14.99 1.39
C MET A 379 9.11 15.78 1.43
N THR A 380 8.67 16.24 2.61
CA THR A 380 7.36 16.91 2.80
C THR A 380 7.46 18.43 2.83
N ASP A 381 8.62 18.97 3.18
CA ASP A 381 8.86 20.41 3.34
C ASP A 381 8.81 21.18 2.00
N PRO A 382 9.45 20.73 0.90
CA PRO A 382 9.38 21.36 -0.42
C PRO A 382 7.96 21.50 -0.94
N CYS A 383 7.07 20.56 -0.62
CA CYS A 383 5.68 20.60 -1.06
C CYS A 383 4.93 21.82 -0.52
N GLN A 384 5.33 22.36 0.63
CA GLN A 384 4.76 23.60 1.15
C GLN A 384 5.22 24.82 0.34
N PHE A 385 6.42 24.78 -0.24
CA PHE A 385 7.03 25.92 -0.94
C PHE A 385 6.83 25.89 -2.46
N VAL A 386 6.98 24.73 -3.10
CA VAL A 386 6.87 24.54 -4.57
C VAL A 386 5.42 24.69 -5.03
N LEU A 387 4.44 24.17 -4.27
CA LEU A 387 3.02 24.38 -4.55
C LEU A 387 2.60 25.85 -4.28
N GLY A 388 3.33 26.63 -3.49
CA GLY A 388 3.02 28.05 -3.27
C GLY A 388 3.51 28.98 -4.41
N PHE A 389 4.63 28.65 -5.05
CA PHE A 389 5.37 29.58 -5.91
C PHE A 389 4.99 29.58 -7.39
N ILE A 390 4.26 28.56 -7.86
CA ILE A 390 3.84 28.49 -9.27
C ILE A 390 2.90 29.66 -9.66
N TRP A 391 2.40 30.45 -8.70
CA TRP A 391 1.36 31.47 -8.91
C TRP A 391 1.77 32.95 -8.85
N PHE A 392 2.90 33.38 -8.27
CA PHE A 392 3.15 34.83 -8.09
C PHE A 392 4.11 35.44 -9.13
N PRO A 393 3.60 35.91 -10.29
CA PRO A 393 4.22 37.04 -10.98
C PRO A 393 3.27 38.24 -11.21
N SER A 394 2.08 38.27 -10.59
CA SER A 394 1.11 39.38 -10.76
C SER A 394 0.92 40.20 -9.49
N ALA A 395 1.98 40.88 -9.05
CA ALA A 395 1.84 42.15 -8.35
C ALA A 395 3.02 43.04 -8.72
N ARG A 396 2.81 43.99 -9.64
CA ARG A 396 3.51 45.27 -9.53
C ARG A 396 3.03 45.91 -8.24
N ALA A 397 3.82 45.83 -7.17
CA ALA A 397 3.75 46.72 -6.02
C ALA A 397 5.06 46.55 -5.24
N THR A 398 6.01 47.47 -5.48
CA THR A 398 6.47 48.48 -4.52
C THR A 398 7.34 47.92 -3.40
N ASN A 399 8.60 48.40 -3.39
CA ASN A 399 9.52 48.48 -2.26
C ASN A 399 8.90 48.10 -0.92
N HIS A 400 9.17 46.88 -0.46
CA HIS A 400 9.46 46.68 0.94
C HIS A 400 10.58 45.65 1.05
N SER A 401 11.71 46.18 1.50
CA SER A 401 12.89 45.47 1.99
C SER A 401 12.54 44.48 3.10
N PHE A 402 13.10 43.29 3.01
CA PHE A 402 13.52 42.49 4.16
C PHE A 402 14.98 42.12 3.97
#